data_AF-A0A0L8FRQ7-F1
#
_entry.id   AF-A0A0L8FRQ7-F1
#
_cell.length_a   1.000
_cell.length_b   1.000
_cell.length_c   1.000
_cell.angle_alpha   90.00
_cell.angle_beta   90.00
_cell.angle_gamma   90.00
#
_symmetry.space_group_name_H-M   'P 1'
#
loop_
_entity.id
_entity.type
_entity.pdbx_description
1 polymer ?
#
loop_
_entity_poly.entity_id
_entity_poly.type
_entity_poly.pdbx_seq_one_letter_code
_entity_poly.pdbx_strand_id
1 'polypeptide(L)'
;MAQWLGQRTRGHRIAVSIPRRGIESNVLVVHIIGAFMVFGIGSVYEIFQTIMSYMMYPMYNGKKIIIIRSVLSIFSVFFFIMTFLAAGLAGKEYKGNPLAWRPEDKGFSFHIVSTSSEWLLCVSFLAYFLTFINDFQKIKINVVGVMSVTHLDQSPSIIANDDSLSSSNQNCF
;
A
#
# COMPACT_ATOMS: atom_id res chain seq x y z
N MET A 1 29.42 49.19 40.14
CA MET A 1 29.61 49.35 38.67
C MET A 1 29.46 47.98 38.04
N ALA A 2 28.48 47.62 37.23
CA ALA A 2 27.26 48.28 36.78
C ALA A 2 26.21 47.17 36.53
N GLN A 3 25.00 47.38 37.05
CA GLN A 3 23.78 46.75 36.58
C GLN A 3 23.28 47.54 35.36
N TRP A 4 22.94 46.87 34.25
CA TRP A 4 22.01 47.34 33.22
C TRP A 4 21.80 46.20 32.20
N LEU A 5 20.77 45.32 32.31
CA LEU A 5 19.36 45.45 31.89
C LEU A 5 19.13 45.90 30.44
N GLY A 6 18.33 45.14 29.70
CA GLY A 6 17.92 45.47 28.33
C GLY A 6 16.90 44.48 27.76
N GLN A 7 15.76 44.37 28.42
CA GLN A 7 14.59 43.56 28.05
C GLN A 7 14.11 43.83 26.62
N ARG A 8 13.60 42.80 25.92
CA ARG A 8 12.58 43.01 24.88
C ARG A 8 11.42 42.02 25.04
N THR A 9 10.36 42.59 25.62
CA THR A 9 8.92 42.28 25.48
C THR A 9 8.38 40.92 25.92
N ARG A 10 7.77 40.94 27.11
CA ARG A 10 6.64 40.10 27.51
C ARG A 10 5.51 40.27 26.49
N GLY A 11 5.41 39.34 25.54
CA GLY A 11 4.14 38.99 24.90
C GLY A 11 3.61 37.75 25.61
N HIS A 12 2.34 37.77 26.04
CA HIS A 12 1.62 36.59 26.53
C HIS A 12 1.56 35.53 25.43
N ARG A 13 2.64 34.79 25.24
CA ARG A 13 2.59 33.45 24.67
C ARG A 13 2.74 32.54 25.86
N ILE A 14 1.64 31.90 26.23
CA ILE A 14 1.69 30.65 26.97
C ILE A 14 2.48 29.72 26.04
N ALA A 15 3.80 29.71 26.17
CA ALA A 15 4.61 28.66 25.60
C ALA A 15 4.20 27.44 26.42
N VAL A 16 3.14 26.77 25.97
CA VAL A 16 2.86 25.41 26.39
C VAL A 16 4.05 24.63 25.86
N SER A 17 5.10 24.54 26.67
CA SER A 17 6.23 23.66 26.42
C SER A 17 5.71 22.24 26.63
N ILE A 18 4.94 21.76 25.64
CA ILE A 18 4.55 20.36 25.58
C ILE A 18 5.88 19.59 25.64
N PRO A 19 6.04 18.67 26.60
CA PRO A 19 7.29 17.92 26.70
C PRO A 19 7.51 17.20 25.36
N ARG A 20 8.58 17.59 24.65
CA ARG A 20 8.93 17.07 23.32
C ARG A 20 8.92 15.54 23.26
N ARG A 21 9.30 14.92 24.38
CA ARG A 21 9.30 13.46 24.62
C ARG A 21 7.96 12.79 24.33
N GLY A 22 6.83 13.45 24.61
CA GLY A 22 5.49 12.87 24.39
C GLY A 22 5.08 12.84 22.92
N ILE A 23 5.54 13.80 22.12
CA ILE A 23 5.28 13.83 20.67
C ILE A 23 6.12 12.75 19.99
N GLU A 24 7.39 12.68 20.37
CA GLU A 24 8.37 11.70 19.86
C GLU A 24 7.89 10.25 20.01
N SER A 25 7.32 9.88 21.16
CA SER A 25 6.74 8.55 21.37
C SER A 25 5.46 8.32 20.57
N ASN A 26 4.59 9.32 20.46
CA ASN A 26 3.34 9.18 19.72
C ASN A 26 3.58 8.99 18.23
N VAL A 27 4.54 9.73 17.66
CA VAL A 27 4.95 9.58 16.25
C VAL A 27 5.47 8.17 15.99
N LEU A 28 6.27 7.61 16.90
CA LEU A 28 6.78 6.24 16.75
C LEU A 28 5.64 5.20 16.74
N VAL A 29 4.65 5.33 17.61
CA VAL A 29 3.49 4.42 17.64
C VAL A 29 2.71 4.48 16.33
N VAL A 30 2.42 5.69 15.84
CA VAL A 30 1.70 5.86 14.57
C VAL A 30 2.52 5.34 13.39
N HIS A 31 3.85 5.53 13.39
CA HIS A 31 4.75 4.98 12.37
C HIS A 31 4.69 3.45 12.35
N ILE A 32 4.78 2.80 13.51
CA ILE A 32 4.74 1.33 13.59
C ILE A 32 3.40 0.79 13.07
N ILE A 33 2.28 1.41 13.47
CA ILE A 33 0.95 1.03 12.97
C ILE A 33 0.87 1.20 11.44
N GLY A 34 1.33 2.35 10.94
CA GLY A 34 1.37 2.64 9.51
C GLY A 34 2.25 1.65 8.73
N ALA A 35 3.44 1.33 9.25
CA ALA A 35 4.37 0.39 8.64
C ALA A 35 3.79 -1.03 8.57
N PHE A 36 3.14 -1.51 9.64
CA PHE A 36 2.43 -2.79 9.62
C PHE A 36 1.27 -2.79 8.63
N MET A 37 0.52 -1.70 8.54
CA MET A 37 -0.61 -1.60 7.61
C MET A 37 -0.14 -1.58 6.16
N VAL A 38 0.84 -0.72 5.83
CA VAL A 38 1.33 -0.56 4.46
C VAL A 38 2.14 -1.78 4.03
N PHE A 39 3.18 -2.14 4.78
CA PHE A 39 4.08 -3.21 4.35
C PHE A 39 3.60 -4.60 4.75
N GLY A 40 2.93 -4.75 5.90
CA GLY A 40 2.41 -6.06 6.33
C GLY A 40 1.23 -6.50 5.46
N ILE A 41 0.15 -5.72 5.45
CA ILE A 41 -1.02 -6.01 4.59
C ILE A 41 -0.62 -5.92 3.10
N GLY A 42 0.24 -4.96 2.75
CA GLY A 42 0.77 -4.85 1.40
C GLY A 42 1.55 -6.09 0.94
N SER A 43 2.41 -6.68 1.78
CA SER A 43 3.13 -7.91 1.42
C SER A 43 2.19 -9.07 1.15
N VAL A 44 1.10 -9.17 1.93
CA VAL A 44 0.04 -10.17 1.68
C VAL A 44 -0.61 -9.91 0.32
N TYR A 45 -0.90 -8.66 -0.01
CA TYR A 45 -1.41 -8.28 -1.32
C TYR A 45 -0.44 -8.65 -2.46
N GLU A 46 0.87 -8.39 -2.30
CA GLU A 46 1.88 -8.80 -3.29
C GLU A 46 1.90 -10.32 -3.53
N ILE A 47 1.75 -11.12 -2.47
CA ILE A 47 1.68 -12.58 -2.59
C ILE A 47 0.44 -12.99 -3.40
N PHE A 48 -0.74 -12.52 -2.99
CA PHE A 48 -2.00 -12.83 -3.69
C PHE A 48 -1.95 -12.39 -5.15
N GLN A 49 -1.44 -11.19 -5.40
CA GLN A 49 -1.33 -10.66 -6.75
C GLN A 49 -0.32 -11.45 -7.60
N THR A 50 0.77 -11.95 -7.01
CA THR A 50 1.73 -12.81 -7.71
C THR A 50 1.10 -14.16 -8.06
N ILE A 51 0.28 -14.73 -7.17
CA ILE A 51 -0.50 -15.96 -7.44
C ILE A 51 -1.49 -15.72 -8.58
N MET A 52 -2.26 -14.64 -8.54
CA MET A 52 -3.16 -14.27 -9.65
C MET A 52 -2.38 -14.10 -10.96
N SER A 53 -1.21 -13.48 -10.89
CA SER A 53 -0.35 -13.29 -12.07
C SER A 53 0.11 -14.62 -12.67
N TYR A 54 0.34 -15.63 -11.84
CA TYR A 54 0.66 -17.00 -12.26
C TYR A 54 -0.58 -17.71 -12.84
N MET A 55 -1.76 -17.56 -12.25
CA MET A 55 -3.00 -18.15 -12.77
C MET A 55 -3.39 -17.58 -14.15
N MET A 56 -3.00 -16.34 -14.46
CA MET A 56 -3.23 -15.69 -15.76
C MET A 56 -2.23 -16.10 -16.85
N TYR A 57 -1.21 -16.89 -16.52
CA TYR A 57 -0.32 -17.51 -17.49
C TYR A 57 -1.00 -18.74 -18.13
N PRO A 58 -0.86 -18.97 -19.45
CA PRO A 58 -0.04 -18.26 -20.44
C PRO A 58 -0.78 -17.17 -21.24
N MET A 59 -2.08 -17.00 -21.05
CA MET A 59 -2.93 -16.24 -21.97
C MET A 59 -2.72 -14.72 -21.89
N TYR A 60 -2.44 -14.17 -20.69
CA TYR A 60 -2.39 -12.72 -20.47
C TYR A 60 -1.03 -12.24 -19.95
N ASN A 61 -0.34 -13.04 -19.13
CA ASN A 61 0.95 -12.64 -18.52
C ASN A 61 2.14 -13.34 -19.16
N GLY A 62 3.18 -12.57 -19.48
CA GLY A 62 4.46 -13.11 -19.92
C GLY A 62 5.28 -13.69 -18.77
N LYS A 63 6.09 -14.73 -19.04
CA LYS A 63 6.96 -15.40 -18.04
C LYS A 63 7.86 -14.43 -17.26
N LYS A 64 8.38 -13.39 -17.94
CA LYS A 64 9.28 -12.39 -17.33
C LYS A 64 8.61 -11.61 -16.20
N ILE A 65 7.35 -11.21 -16.39
CA ILE A 65 6.58 -10.42 -15.41
C ILE A 65 6.33 -11.27 -14.16
N ILE A 66 5.97 -12.53 -14.34
CA ILE A 66 5.75 -13.46 -13.22
C ILE A 66 7.03 -13.64 -12.41
N ILE A 67 8.17 -13.87 -13.06
CA ILE A 67 9.47 -14.03 -12.37
C ILE A 67 9.83 -12.76 -11.59
N ILE A 68 9.71 -11.57 -12.21
CA ILE A 68 10.03 -10.29 -11.56
C ILE A 68 9.13 -10.08 -10.33
N ARG A 69 7.82 -10.29 -10.46
CA ARG A 69 6.86 -10.14 -9.36
C ARG A 69 7.11 -11.12 -8.23
N SER A 70 7.44 -12.38 -8.55
CA SER A 70 7.81 -13.38 -7.56
C SER A 70 9.08 -13.00 -6.80
N VAL A 71 10.13 -12.54 -7.49
CA VAL A 71 11.39 -12.13 -6.84
C VAL A 71 11.16 -10.93 -5.92
N LEU A 72 10.43 -9.91 -6.40
CA LEU A 72 10.14 -8.72 -5.61
C LEU A 72 9.29 -9.05 -4.37
N SER A 73 8.25 -9.89 -4.52
CA SER A 73 7.41 -10.31 -3.40
C SER A 73 8.20 -11.11 -2.34
N ILE A 74 9.09 -12.01 -2.77
CA ILE A 74 9.97 -12.75 -1.84
C ILE A 74 10.91 -11.78 -1.09
N PHE A 75 11.50 -10.81 -1.79
CA PHE A 75 12.35 -9.81 -1.14
C PHE A 75 11.59 -8.93 -0.15
N SER A 76 10.40 -8.45 -0.51
CA SER A 76 9.56 -7.67 0.41
C SER A 76 9.27 -8.45 1.69
N VAL A 77 8.82 -9.70 1.60
CA VAL A 77 8.55 -10.53 2.79
C VAL A 77 9.81 -10.76 3.64
N PHE A 78 10.94 -11.06 2.99
CA PHE A 78 12.21 -11.27 3.67
C PHE A 78 12.67 -10.03 4.43
N PHE A 79 12.70 -8.86 3.78
CA PHE A 79 13.13 -7.61 4.41
C PHE A 79 12.11 -7.10 5.44
N PHE A 80 10.81 -7.37 5.26
CA PHE A 80 9.80 -7.11 6.27
C PHE A 80 10.10 -7.85 7.58
N ILE A 81 10.32 -9.17 7.50
CA ILE A 81 10.66 -9.99 8.68
C ILE A 81 11.98 -9.51 9.31
N MET A 82 13.02 -9.28 8.50
CA MET A 82 14.32 -8.82 9.00
C MET A 82 14.24 -7.46 9.71
N THR A 83 13.44 -6.53 9.19
CA THR A 83 13.24 -5.20 9.79
C THR A 83 12.72 -5.33 11.22
N PHE A 84 11.66 -6.12 11.43
CA PHE A 84 11.04 -6.28 12.75
C PHE A 84 11.86 -7.15 13.71
N LEU A 85 12.51 -8.21 13.21
CA LEU A 85 13.41 -9.02 14.04
C LEU A 85 14.59 -8.20 14.55
N ALA A 86 15.27 -7.47 13.66
CA ALA A 86 16.41 -6.64 14.02
C ALA A 86 15.99 -5.46 14.90
N ALA A 87 14.84 -4.83 14.65
CA ALA A 87 14.29 -3.78 15.51
C ALA A 87 13.99 -4.30 16.93
N GLY A 88 13.38 -5.48 17.03
CA GLY A 88 13.07 -6.11 18.32
C GLY A 88 14.32 -6.46 19.14
N LEU A 89 15.36 -6.98 18.47
CA LEU A 89 16.65 -7.26 19.10
C LEU A 89 17.34 -5.96 19.55
N ALA A 90 17.37 -4.93 18.70
CA ALA A 90 17.93 -3.63 19.03
C ALA A 90 17.22 -3.01 20.25
N GLY A 91 15.88 -3.04 20.28
CA GLY A 91 15.08 -2.51 21.38
C GLY A 91 15.24 -3.26 22.71
N LYS A 92 15.60 -4.55 22.68
CA LYS A 92 15.88 -5.33 23.90
C LYS A 92 17.21 -4.93 24.55
N GLU A 93 18.22 -4.63 23.74
CA GLU A 93 19.56 -4.27 24.22
C GLU A 93 19.67 -2.77 24.57
N TYR A 94 18.91 -1.93 23.88
CA TYR A 94 18.99 -0.49 23.99
C TYR A 94 18.13 0.06 25.13
N LYS A 95 18.74 0.87 26.01
CA LYS A 95 18.07 1.51 27.17
C LYS A 95 18.02 3.04 27.10
N GLY A 96 18.46 3.63 25.99
CA GLY A 96 18.55 5.08 25.79
C GLY A 96 17.28 5.70 25.18
N ASN A 97 17.44 6.84 24.51
CA ASN A 97 16.35 7.49 23.78
C ASN A 97 16.16 6.83 22.39
N PRO A 98 15.01 6.21 22.09
CA PRO A 98 14.81 5.45 20.85
C PRO A 98 15.01 6.25 19.55
N LEU A 99 15.02 7.59 19.63
CA LEU A 99 15.24 8.48 18.49
C LEU A 99 16.69 8.99 18.37
N ALA A 100 17.57 8.69 19.33
CA ALA A 100 18.93 9.19 19.37
C ALA A 100 19.93 8.05 19.60
N TRP A 101 20.28 7.37 18.52
CA TRP A 101 21.25 6.27 18.51
C TRP A 101 22.67 6.78 18.32
N ARG A 102 23.61 6.24 19.08
CA ARG A 102 25.05 6.46 18.92
C ARG A 102 25.76 5.14 18.62
N PRO A 103 26.90 5.16 17.89
CA PRO A 103 27.64 3.95 17.58
C PRO A 103 28.10 3.15 18.82
N GLU A 104 28.26 3.81 19.96
CA GLU A 104 28.68 3.18 21.22
C GLU A 104 27.53 2.49 21.97
N ASP A 105 26.29 2.69 21.53
CA ASP A 105 25.13 2.14 22.19
C ASP A 105 24.97 0.63 21.92
N LYS A 106 24.58 -0.11 22.96
CA LYS A 106 24.25 -1.54 22.80
C LYS A 106 23.04 -1.70 21.87
N GLY A 107 23.10 -2.68 20.98
CA GLY A 107 22.09 -2.89 19.94
C GLY A 107 22.21 -2.01 18.70
N PHE A 108 23.20 -1.11 18.61
CA PHE A 108 23.37 -0.22 17.44
C PHE A 108 23.52 -0.99 16.12
N SER A 109 24.28 -2.08 16.11
CA SER A 109 24.43 -2.92 14.91
C SER A 109 23.08 -3.50 14.44
N PHE A 110 22.24 -3.95 15.38
CA PHE A 110 20.89 -4.43 15.04
C PHE A 110 19.98 -3.30 14.56
N HIS A 111 20.13 -2.09 15.10
CA HIS A 111 19.42 -0.90 14.61
C HIS A 111 19.79 -0.61 13.15
N ILE A 112 21.08 -0.60 12.80
CA ILE A 112 21.53 -0.39 11.42
C ILE A 112 21.00 -1.47 10.47
N VAL A 113 21.03 -2.73 10.88
CA VAL A 113 20.47 -3.84 10.09
C VAL A 113 18.97 -3.66 9.88
N SER A 114 18.24 -3.26 10.93
CA SER A 114 16.80 -2.98 10.85
C SER A 114 16.50 -1.84 9.89
N THR A 115 17.15 -0.69 10.05
CA THR A 115 16.96 0.47 9.18
C THR A 115 17.34 0.15 7.73
N SER A 116 18.46 -0.53 7.50
CA SER A 116 18.86 -0.93 6.14
C SER A 116 17.84 -1.86 5.50
N SER A 117 17.30 -2.82 6.26
CA SER A 117 16.25 -3.73 5.80
C SER A 117 14.95 -2.99 5.52
N GLU A 118 14.60 -1.97 6.31
CA GLU A 118 13.40 -1.14 6.11
C GLU A 118 13.46 -0.37 4.78
N TRP A 119 14.62 0.22 4.46
CA TRP A 119 14.80 0.89 3.17
C TRP A 119 14.76 -0.09 1.99
N LEU A 120 15.37 -1.27 2.13
CA LEU A 120 15.32 -2.30 1.09
C LEU A 120 13.89 -2.82 0.87
N LEU A 121 13.13 -3.01 1.94
CA LEU A 121 11.70 -3.32 1.89
C LEU A 121 10.93 -2.23 1.15
N CYS A 122 11.15 -0.95 1.48
CA CYS A 122 10.46 0.16 0.83
C CYS A 122 10.74 0.19 -0.68
N VAL A 123 12.00 -0.02 -1.07
CA VAL A 123 12.41 -0.04 -2.49
C VAL A 123 11.83 -1.24 -3.22
N SER A 124 11.87 -2.45 -2.64
CA SER A 124 11.30 -3.65 -3.27
C SER A 124 9.79 -3.54 -3.43
N PHE A 125 9.11 -3.04 -2.39
CA PHE A 125 7.68 -2.81 -2.38
C PHE A 125 7.28 -1.80 -3.45
N LEU A 126 7.94 -0.63 -3.51
CA LEU A 126 7.66 0.36 -4.53
C LEU A 126 7.94 -0.17 -5.95
N ALA A 127 9.05 -0.89 -6.15
CA ALA A 127 9.38 -1.52 -7.43
C ALA A 127 8.31 -2.53 -7.86
N TYR A 128 7.68 -3.25 -6.93
CA TYR A 128 6.56 -4.13 -7.23
C TYR A 128 5.39 -3.35 -7.82
N PHE A 129 4.99 -2.21 -7.25
CA PHE A 129 3.91 -1.40 -7.80
C PHE A 129 4.24 -0.79 -9.18
N LEU A 130 5.51 -0.46 -9.45
CA LEU A 130 5.93 0.00 -10.77
C LEU A 130 5.72 -1.05 -11.87
N THR A 131 5.71 -2.35 -11.52
CA THR A 131 5.38 -3.41 -12.50
C THR A 131 3.96 -3.23 -13.05
N PHE A 132 3.01 -2.75 -12.24
CA PHE A 132 1.64 -2.53 -12.68
C PHE A 132 1.48 -1.40 -13.69
N ILE A 133 2.30 -0.36 -13.60
CA ILE A 133 2.24 0.75 -14.57
C ILE A 133 2.45 0.22 -15.98
N ASN A 134 3.43 -0.68 -16.14
CA ASN A 134 3.72 -1.33 -17.42
C ASN A 134 2.60 -2.27 -17.88
N ASP A 135 1.88 -2.89 -16.94
CA ASP A 135 0.74 -3.76 -17.25
C ASP A 135 -0.46 -2.94 -17.72
N PHE A 136 -0.81 -1.85 -17.02
CA PHE A 136 -1.93 -0.98 -17.37
C PHE A 136 -1.72 -0.23 -18.69
N GLN A 137 -0.48 0.13 -19.02
CA GLN A 137 -0.15 0.74 -20.32
C GLN A 137 -0.47 -0.16 -21.52
N LYS A 138 -0.59 -1.48 -21.33
CA LYS A 138 -0.86 -2.44 -22.40
C LYS A 138 -2.35 -2.77 -22.56
N ILE A 139 -3.18 -2.38 -21.61
CA ILE A 139 -4.62 -2.66 -21.63
C ILE A 139 -5.32 -1.57 -22.44
N LYS A 140 -6.01 -1.96 -23.51
CA LYS A 140 -6.91 -1.09 -24.29
C LYS A 140 -8.34 -1.60 -24.14
N ILE A 141 -9.21 -0.79 -23.54
CA ILE A 141 -10.63 -1.13 -23.37
C ILE A 141 -11.40 -0.41 -24.48
N ASN A 142 -12.04 -1.18 -25.38
CA ASN A 142 -12.98 -0.64 -26.35
C ASN A 142 -14.41 -0.93 -25.84
N VAL A 143 -15.11 0.13 -25.43
CA VAL A 143 -16.49 0.03 -24.95
C VAL A 143 -17.43 0.35 -26.11
N VAL A 144 -18.04 -0.68 -26.69
CA VAL A 144 -19.12 -0.51 -27.67
C VAL A 144 -20.44 -0.52 -26.90
N GLY A 145 -21.04 0.66 -26.72
CA GLY A 145 -22.37 0.78 -26.16
C GLY A 145 -23.41 0.38 -27.19
N VAL A 146 -23.97 -0.83 -27.07
CA VAL A 146 -25.17 -1.23 -27.82
C VAL A 146 -26.37 -0.90 -26.94
N MET A 147 -27.21 0.01 -27.42
CA MET A 147 -28.48 0.31 -26.77
C MET A 147 -29.40 -0.91 -26.92
N SER A 148 -29.67 -1.61 -25.82
CA SER A 148 -30.59 -2.75 -25.80
C SER A 148 -32.06 -2.34 -26.01
N VAL A 149 -32.35 -1.04 -25.94
CA VAL A 149 -33.68 -0.45 -26.06
C VAL A 149 -33.56 0.95 -26.66
N THR A 150 -34.52 1.35 -27.48
CA THR A 150 -34.59 2.67 -28.13
C THR A 150 -34.89 3.80 -27.14
N HIS A 151 -35.46 3.50 -25.97
CA HIS A 151 -35.73 4.47 -24.91
C HIS A 151 -35.32 3.89 -23.54
N LEU A 152 -34.66 4.67 -22.69
CA LEU A 152 -34.14 4.22 -21.39
C LEU A 152 -35.23 3.84 -20.38
N ASP A 153 -36.46 4.34 -20.58
CA ASP A 153 -37.62 4.02 -19.73
C ASP A 153 -38.32 2.70 -20.13
N GLN A 154 -37.89 2.08 -21.23
CA GLN A 154 -38.51 0.89 -21.77
C GLN A 154 -37.81 -0.34 -21.18
N SER A 155 -38.58 -1.22 -20.50
CA SER A 155 -38.05 -2.49 -20.02
C SER A 155 -37.58 -3.33 -21.22
N PRO A 156 -36.46 -4.08 -21.10
CA PRO A 156 -36.03 -4.97 -22.17
C PRO A 156 -37.17 -5.96 -22.42
N SER A 157 -37.83 -5.84 -23.57
CA SER A 157 -38.89 -6.76 -23.93
C SER A 157 -38.27 -8.14 -24.08
N ILE A 158 -38.81 -9.11 -23.33
CA ILE A 158 -38.57 -10.54 -23.60
C ILE A 158 -39.18 -10.78 -24.99
N ILE A 159 -38.40 -10.61 -26.05
CA ILE A 159 -38.79 -10.99 -27.41
C ILE A 159 -38.73 -12.51 -27.47
N ALA A 160 -39.72 -13.16 -26.88
CA ALA A 160 -40.03 -14.56 -27.03
C ALA A 160 -41.45 -14.77 -26.51
N ASN A 161 -42.47 -14.51 -27.35
CA ASN A 161 -43.68 -15.35 -27.46
C ASN A 161 -44.82 -14.76 -28.30
N ASP A 162 -44.78 -13.51 -28.79
CA ASP A 162 -45.94 -12.99 -29.55
C ASP A 162 -45.90 -13.29 -31.06
N ASP A 163 -44.76 -13.63 -31.65
CA ASP A 163 -44.70 -14.02 -33.06
C ASP A 163 -45.34 -15.40 -33.33
N SER A 164 -45.59 -16.22 -32.30
CA SER A 164 -46.32 -17.49 -32.42
C SER A 164 -47.83 -17.35 -32.23
N LEU A 165 -48.31 -16.22 -31.68
CA LEU A 165 -49.75 -15.96 -31.48
C LEU A 165 -50.39 -15.17 -32.64
N SER A 166 -49.60 -14.46 -33.45
CA SER A 166 -50.12 -13.81 -34.67
C SER A 166 -50.35 -14.80 -35.83
N SER A 167 -49.65 -15.94 -35.87
CA SER A 167 -49.76 -16.90 -36.98
C SER A 167 -50.87 -17.94 -36.79
N SER A 168 -51.45 -18.09 -35.59
CA SER A 168 -52.51 -19.09 -35.34
C SER A 168 -53.92 -18.57 -35.66
N ASN A 169 -54.09 -17.29 -35.99
CA ASN A 169 -55.41 -16.66 -36.12
C ASN A 169 -55.84 -16.35 -37.56
N GLN A 170 -55.17 -16.92 -38.56
CA GLN A 170 -55.50 -16.71 -39.99
C GLN A 170 -56.06 -17.94 -40.72
N ASN A 171 -56.35 -19.06 -40.05
CA ASN A 171 -56.88 -20.28 -40.70
C ASN A 171 -58.24 -20.74 -40.16
N CYS A 172 -59.18 -19.83 -39.92
CA CYS A 172 -60.59 -20.18 -39.74
C CYS A 172 -61.45 -19.34 -40.70
N PHE A 173 -61.71 -19.90 -41.88
CA PHE A 173 -62.97 -19.96 -42.63
C PHE A 173 -62.70 -20.44 -44.07
#